data_AF-A0A560IJP0-F1
#
_entry.id   AF-A0A560IJP0-F1
#
_cell.length_a   1.000
_cell.length_b   1.000
_cell.length_c   1.000
_cell.angle_alpha   90.00
_cell.angle_beta   90.00
_cell.angle_gamma   90.00
#
_symmetry.space_group_name_H-M   'P 1'
#
loop_
_entity.id
_entity.type
_entity.pdbx_description
1 polymer ?
#
loop_
_entity_poly.entity_id
_entity_poly.type
_entity_poly.pdbx_seq_one_letter_code
_entity_poly.pdbx_strand_id
1 'polypeptide(L)' 'MPRTKPDAGGTITFFLALGAGRQLCRLATTFQTQKQAFSYLQKYRTEFERIARARLASGELEDGVVVLSML' A
#
# COMPACT_ATOMS: atom_id res chain seq x y z
N MET A 1 -1.13 20.16 -19.12
CA MET A 1 -1.90 19.58 -17.99
C MET A 1 -2.01 18.07 -18.23
N PRO A 2 -1.34 17.19 -17.48
CA PRO A 2 -1.56 15.77 -17.68
C PRO A 2 -2.91 15.39 -17.06
N ARG A 3 -3.79 14.83 -17.92
CA ARG A 3 -5.08 14.27 -17.56
C ARG A 3 -4.86 12.99 -16.73
N THR A 4 -4.80 13.12 -15.41
CA THR A 4 -4.93 11.97 -14.52
C THR A 4 -6.38 11.52 -14.55
N LYS A 5 -6.64 10.43 -15.26
CA LYS A 5 -7.92 9.73 -15.25
C LYS A 5 -8.31 9.45 -13.78
N PRO A 6 -9.51 9.82 -13.29
CA PRO A 6 -9.94 9.50 -11.94
C PRO A 6 -10.45 8.04 -11.84
N ASP A 7 -9.80 7.08 -12.50
CA ASP A 7 -10.23 5.67 -12.57
C ASP A 7 -9.34 4.73 -11.74
N ALA A 8 -8.72 5.25 -10.69
CA ALA A 8 -8.00 4.44 -9.71
C ALA A 8 -8.17 5.02 -8.30
N GLY A 9 -9.37 5.55 -8.03
CA GLY A 9 -9.80 5.97 -6.70
C GLY A 9 -9.97 4.74 -5.83
N GLY A 10 -8.87 4.27 -5.24
CA GLY A 10 -8.93 3.19 -4.28
C GLY A 10 -7.70 2.31 -4.18
N THR A 11 -6.57 2.71 -4.75
CA THR A 11 -5.32 2.02 -4.42
C THR A 11 -4.14 2.97 -4.43
N ILE A 12 -3.29 2.87 -3.42
CA ILE A 12 -2.01 3.58 -3.37
C ILE A 12 -0.87 2.57 -3.24
N THR A 13 0.30 2.93 -3.74
CA THR A 13 1.52 2.13 -3.59
C THR A 13 2.48 2.79 -2.63
N PHE A 14 3.19 1.99 -1.85
CA PHE A 14 4.23 2.45 -0.95
C PHE A 14 5.34 1.40 -0.84
N PHE A 15 6.47 1.80 -0.27
CA PHE A 15 7.59 0.89 -0.04
C PHE A 15 7.67 0.51 1.43
N LEU A 16 7.70 -0.80 1.69
CA LEU A 16 8.04 -1.37 2.98
C LEU A 16 9.56 -1.49 3.11
N ALA A 17 10.12 -1.00 4.20
CA ALA A 17 11.52 -1.24 4.52
C ALA A 17 11.71 -2.67 5.06
N LEU A 18 12.62 -3.43 4.45
CA LEU A 18 12.95 -4.80 4.82
C LEU A 18 14.46 -4.95 4.98
N GLY A 19 14.98 -4.60 6.15
CA GLY A 19 16.43 -4.58 6.37
C GLY A 19 17.14 -3.68 5.36
N ALA A 20 17.97 -4.28 4.50
CA ALA A 20 18.69 -3.57 3.43
C ALA A 20 17.86 -3.35 2.15
N GLY A 21 16.69 -4.02 2.02
CA GLY A 21 15.82 -3.96 0.85
C GLY A 21 14.58 -3.09 1.04
N ARG A 22 13.88 -2.84 -0.06
CA ARG A 22 12.55 -2.23 -0.08
C ARG A 22 11.62 -3.14 -0.87
N GLN A 23 10.46 -3.44 -0.30
CA GLN A 23 9.41 -4.20 -0.97
C GLN A 23 8.31 -3.26 -1.43
N LEU A 24 7.89 -3.39 -2.69
CA LEU A 24 6.73 -2.66 -3.17
C LEU A 24 5.47 -3.26 -2.54
N CYS A 25 4.63 -2.40 -2.00
CA CYS A 25 3.36 -2.74 -1.40
C CYS A 25 2.25 -1.89 -2.03
N ARG A 26 1.07 -2.49 -2.17
CA ARG A 26 -0.12 -1.87 -2.74
C ARG A 26 -1.24 -1.93 -1.70
N LEU A 27 -1.73 -0.76 -1.27
CA LEU A 27 -2.83 -0.63 -0.31
C LEU A 27 -4.12 -0.29 -1.05
N ALA A 28 -5.06 -1.22 -1.07
CA ALA A 28 -6.44 -1.02 -1.47
C ALA A 28 -7.17 -0.18 -0.41
N THR A 29 -7.74 0.93 -0.86
CA THR A 29 -8.53 1.86 -0.06
C THR A 29 -9.85 2.15 -0.76
N THR A 30 -10.83 2.66 -0.03
CA THR A 30 -12.09 3.14 -0.60
C THR A 30 -12.09 4.67 -0.72
N PHE A 31 -10.95 5.32 -0.48
CA PHE A 31 -10.85 6.77 -0.51
C PHE A 31 -10.93 7.30 -1.94
N GLN A 32 -11.72 8.36 -2.09
CA GLN A 32 -11.89 9.06 -3.36
C GLN A 32 -10.65 9.85 -3.79
N THR A 33 -9.75 10.18 -2.85
CA THR A 33 -8.55 10.96 -3.14
C THR A 33 -7.30 10.29 -2.60
N GLN A 34 -6.19 10.40 -3.35
CA GLN A 34 -4.89 9.90 -2.92
C GLN A 34 -4.44 10.54 -1.60
N LYS A 35 -4.74 11.82 -1.38
CA LYS A 35 -4.38 12.52 -0.14
C LYS A 35 -4.98 11.83 1.09
N GLN A 36 -6.25 11.44 1.04
CA GLN A 36 -6.91 10.72 2.13
C GLN A 36 -6.28 9.35 2.35
N ALA A 37 -6.02 8.61 1.28
CA ALA A 37 -5.34 7.31 1.35
C ALA A 37 -3.93 7.42 1.95
N PHE A 38 -3.15 8.42 1.55
CA PHE A 38 -1.82 8.67 2.12
C PHE A 38 -1.89 9.09 3.58
N SER A 39 -2.82 9.98 3.96
CA SER A 39 -3.01 10.35 5.37
C SER A 39 -3.39 9.14 6.23
N TYR A 40 -4.25 8.25 5.72
CA TYR A 40 -4.62 7.02 6.41
C TYR A 40 -3.42 6.04 6.50
N LEU A 41 -2.69 5.83 5.40
CA LEU A 41 -1.46 5.03 5.41
C LEU A 41 -0.45 5.56 6.42
N GLN A 42 -0.23 6.88 6.50
CA GLN A 42 0.69 7.48 7.47
C GLN A 42 0.21 7.25 8.91
N LYS A 43 -1.10 7.39 9.17
CA LYS A 43 -1.68 7.17 10.50
C LYS A 43 -1.50 5.73 10.98
N TYR A 44 -1.64 4.75 10.09
CA TYR A 44 -1.55 3.32 10.41
C TYR A 44 -0.27 2.67 9.88
N ARG A 45 0.77 3.46 9.61
CA ARG A 45 1.98 3.01 8.91
C ARG A 45 2.60 1.79 9.56
N THR A 46 2.81 1.84 10.88
CA THR A 46 3.41 0.75 11.65
C THR A 46 2.62 -0.55 11.52
N GLU A 47 1.29 -0.48 11.51
CA GLU A 47 0.43 -1.66 11.39
C GLU A 47 0.46 -2.22 9.96
N PHE A 48 0.40 -1.35 8.94
CA PHE A 48 0.59 -1.76 7.55
C PHE A 48 1.95 -2.41 7.32
N GLU A 49 3.02 -1.87 7.90
CA GLU A 49 4.34 -2.48 7.81
C GLU A 49 4.40 -3.85 8.47
N ARG A 50 3.74 -4.01 9.64
CA ARG A 50 3.65 -5.30 10.34
C ARG A 50 2.89 -6.34 9.53
N ILE A 51 1.72 -6.00 9.01
CA ILE A 51 0.90 -6.91 8.19
C ILE A 51 1.61 -7.23 6.89
N ALA A 52 2.25 -6.25 6.25
CA ALA A 52 3.00 -6.46 5.02
C ALA A 52 4.16 -7.42 5.21
N ARG A 53 4.89 -7.33 6.33
CA ARG A 53 5.93 -8.32 6.68
C ARG A 53 5.35 -9.71 6.92
N ALA A 54 4.20 -9.81 7.58
CA ALA A 54 3.55 -11.10 7.82
C ALA A 54 3.13 -11.77 6.50
N ARG A 55 2.48 -11.01 5.60
CA ARG A 55 2.10 -11.47 4.24
C ARG A 55 3.32 -11.87 3.42
N LEU A 56 4.37 -11.06 3.46
CA LEU A 56 5.63 -11.36 2.77
C LEU A 56 6.28 -12.65 3.29
N ALA A 57 6.31 -12.85 4.61
CA ALA A 57 6.84 -14.08 5.21
C ALA A 57 5.97 -15.32 4.88
N SER A 58 4.67 -15.12 4.68
CA SER A 58 3.71 -16.12 4.22
C SER A 58 3.83 -16.42 2.71
N GLY A 59 4.51 -15.56 1.94
CA GLY A 59 4.59 -15.65 0.48
C GLY A 59 3.35 -15.15 -0.26
N GLU A 60 2.45 -14.44 0.43
CA GLU A 60 1.20 -13.91 -0.12
C GLU A 60 1.47 -12.61 -0.89
N LEU A 61 2.06 -12.78 -2.08
CA LEU A 61 2.41 -11.71 -3.00
C LEU A 61 1.62 -11.86 -4.29
N GLU A 62 1.08 -10.76 -4.81
CA GLU A 62 0.50 -10.72 -6.14
C GLU A 62 1.47 -10.03 -7.09
N ASP A 63 1.92 -10.73 -8.13
CA ASP A 63 2.91 -10.22 -9.09
C ASP A 63 4.19 -9.69 -8.41
N GLY A 64 4.60 -10.32 -7.31
CA GLY A 64 5.75 -9.88 -6.50
C GLY A 64 5.50 -8.62 -5.66
N VAL A 65 4.25 -8.16 -5.54
CA VAL A 65 3.83 -7.01 -4.74
C VAL A 65 2.99 -7.48 -3.55
N VAL A 66 3.24 -6.93 -2.37
CA VAL A 66 2.38 -7.19 -1.21
C VAL A 66 1.10 -6.39 -1.36
N VAL A 67 -0.05 -7.06 -1.46
CA VAL A 67 -1.36 -6.41 -1.52
C VAL A 67 -1.97 -6.37 -0.12
N LEU A 68 -2.34 -5.17 0.31
CA LEU A 68 -2.96 -4.88 1.60
C LEU A 68 -4.31 -4.21 1.37
N SER A 69 -5.21 -4.36 2.33
CA SER A 69 -6.51 -3.69 2.37
C SER A 69 -6.60 -2.83 3.62
N MET A 70 -7.53 -1.87 3.64
CA MET A 70 -7.81 -1.07 4.84
C MET A 70 -8.09 -1.95 6.07
N LEU A 71 -7.68 -1.42 7.23
CA LEU A 71 -7.94 -1.98 8.56
C LEU A 71 -9.32 -1.59 9.06
#